data_AF-A0A9N9R627-F1
#
_entry.id   AF-A0A9N9R627-F1
#
_cell.length_a   1.000
_cell.length_b   1.000
_cell.length_c   1.000
_cell.angle_alpha   90.00
_cell.angle_beta   90.00
_cell.angle_gamma   90.00
#
_symmetry.space_group_name_H-M   'P 1'
#
loop_
_entity.id
_entity.type
_entity.pdbx_description
1 polymer ?
#
loop_
_entity_poly.entity_id
_entity_poly.type
_entity_poly.pdbx_seq_one_letter_code
_entity_poly.pdbx_strand_id
1 'polypeptide(L)'
;MSSCSQCHQCFALLYDEDIMAGWAADDSNLNTRCTACGRHTVPLLSVQILRLNQTQAEILSVPYLNPLVLRKEFESILGREGDACLAEPEFVESHPIVYWNLVWFLERANIENHLPDLLCPDFQTRYQSTDALHEIHKVGKQT
;
A
#
# COMPACT_ATOMS: atom_id res chain seq x y z
N MET A 1 1.85 5.85 -8.77
CA MET A 1 0.84 5.32 -7.84
C MET A 1 0.39 6.43 -6.90
N SER A 2 -0.87 6.86 -7.01
CA SER A 2 -1.50 7.69 -5.98
C SER A 2 -2.61 6.87 -5.34
N SER A 3 -2.46 6.52 -4.08
CA SER A 3 -3.52 5.92 -3.28
C SER A 3 -4.32 7.01 -2.57
N CYS A 4 -5.54 6.67 -2.14
CA CYS A 4 -6.29 7.55 -1.25
C CYS A 4 -7.00 6.73 -0.17
N SER A 5 -7.13 7.34 0.99
CA SER A 5 -7.85 6.79 2.13
C SER A 5 -8.98 7.71 2.53
N GLN A 6 -10.13 7.14 2.85
CA GLN A 6 -11.28 7.91 3.31
C GLN A 6 -11.18 8.13 4.83
N CYS A 7 -11.24 9.39 5.26
CA CYS A 7 -11.34 9.71 6.67
C CYS A 7 -12.63 9.14 7.27
N HIS A 8 -12.53 8.31 8.31
CA HIS A 8 -13.69 7.68 8.94
C HIS A 8 -14.64 8.66 9.64
N GLN A 9 -14.23 9.93 9.76
CA GLN A 9 -14.92 10.92 10.57
C GLN A 9 -15.65 11.99 9.77
N CYS A 10 -15.08 12.42 8.64
CA CYS A 10 -15.69 13.42 7.76
C CYS A 10 -15.82 12.94 6.31
N PHE A 11 -15.45 11.68 6.03
CA PHE A 11 -15.56 11.05 4.72
C PHE A 11 -14.77 11.70 3.59
N ALA A 12 -13.92 12.68 3.89
CA ALA A 12 -13.00 13.29 2.94
C ALA A 12 -11.93 12.29 2.52
N LEU A 13 -11.55 12.34 1.24
CA LEU A 13 -10.43 11.56 0.72
C LEU A 13 -9.12 12.26 1.11
N LEU A 14 -8.17 11.48 1.59
CA LEU A 14 -6.81 11.88 1.89
C LEU A 14 -5.89 11.16 0.89
N TYR A 15 -5.12 11.92 0.12
CA TYR A 15 -4.13 11.37 -0.80
C TYR A 15 -2.83 11.07 -0.07
N ASP A 16 -1.95 10.27 -0.69
CA ASP A 16 -0.69 9.84 -0.09
C ASP A 16 0.12 11.02 0.49
N GLU A 17 0.23 12.13 -0.24
CA GLU A 17 0.93 13.34 0.22
C GLU A 17 0.35 13.93 1.51
N ASP A 18 -0.98 13.98 1.64
CA ASP A 18 -1.67 14.48 2.82
C ASP A 18 -1.52 13.51 3.99
N ILE A 19 -1.62 12.21 3.70
CA ILE A 19 -1.44 11.14 4.69
C ILE A 19 -0.04 11.21 5.26
N MET A 20 0.98 11.26 4.39
CA MET A 20 2.39 11.32 4.77
C MET A 20 2.73 12.60 5.55
N ALA A 21 2.19 13.75 5.12
CA ALA A 21 2.40 15.02 5.81
C ALA A 21 1.73 15.07 7.19
N GLY A 22 0.67 14.29 7.40
CA GLY A 22 -0.07 14.23 8.67
C GLY A 22 0.46 13.20 9.67
N TRP A 23 1.46 12.40 9.32
CA TRP A 23 2.07 11.44 10.24
C TRP A 23 2.90 12.13 11.32
N ALA A 24 2.83 11.60 12.54
CA ALA A 24 3.71 12.01 13.62
C ALA A 24 5.06 11.27 13.53
N ALA A 25 6.15 11.90 13.97
CA ALA A 25 7.48 11.28 14.01
C ALA A 25 7.65 10.32 15.21
N ASP A 26 6.75 9.34 15.32
CA ASP A 26 6.77 8.32 16.35
C ASP A 26 6.52 6.92 15.74
N ASP A 27 6.97 5.88 16.44
CA ASP A 27 6.96 4.49 15.96
C ASP A 27 5.77 3.66 16.50
N SER A 28 4.77 4.32 17.08
CA SER A 28 3.65 3.66 17.76
C SER A 28 2.28 4.21 17.33
N ASN A 29 2.27 5.27 16.53
CA ASN A 29 1.07 5.94 16.05
C ASN A 29 0.77 5.52 14.61
N LEU A 30 -0.39 4.89 14.46
CA LEU A 30 -0.93 4.46 13.18
C LEU A 30 -1.78 5.54 12.50
N ASN A 31 -1.91 6.72 13.11
CA ASN A 31 -2.82 7.74 12.61
C ASN A 31 -2.10 8.79 11.76
N THR A 32 -2.85 9.33 10.81
CA THR A 32 -2.58 10.62 10.18
C THR A 32 -3.61 11.66 10.60
N ARG A 33 -3.33 12.93 10.35
CA ARG A 33 -4.28 14.04 10.57
C ARG A 33 -5.04 14.34 9.28
N CYS A 34 -6.37 14.27 9.35
CA CYS A 34 -7.22 14.65 8.22
C CYS A 34 -7.11 16.15 7.92
N THR A 35 -6.80 16.52 6.69
CA THR A 35 -6.68 17.92 6.24
C THR A 35 -8.02 18.65 6.19
N ALA A 36 -9.13 17.93 6.02
CA ALA A 36 -10.47 18.51 5.96
C ALA A 36 -11.08 18.82 7.34
N CYS A 37 -10.97 17.92 8.32
CA CYS A 37 -11.61 18.07 9.64
C CYS A 37 -10.63 18.18 10.81
N GLY A 38 -9.33 18.03 10.58
CA GLY A 38 -8.27 18.15 11.61
C GLY A 38 -8.18 16.98 12.60
N ARG A 39 -9.09 16.00 12.52
CA ARG A 39 -9.14 14.83 13.41
C ARG A 39 -8.20 13.73 12.93
N HIS A 40 -7.73 12.92 13.88
CA HIS A 40 -6.90 11.76 13.58
C HIS A 40 -7.74 10.65 12.96
N THR A 41 -7.15 9.92 12.02
CA THR A 41 -7.73 8.75 11.36
C THR A 41 -6.62 7.78 11.03
N VAL A 42 -6.89 6.48 11.10
CA VAL A 42 -5.98 5.46 10.56
C VAL A 42 -6.12 5.47 9.04
N PRO A 43 -5.09 5.82 8.27
CA PRO A 43 -5.13 5.72 6.83
C PRO A 43 -5.04 4.26 6.39
N LEU A 44 -5.63 3.94 5.24
CA LEU A 44 -5.63 2.63 4.63
C LEU A 44 -4.92 2.68 3.28
N LEU A 45 -4.10 1.68 3.04
CA LEU A 45 -3.45 1.40 1.76
C LEU A 45 -4.28 0.31 1.08
N SER A 46 -4.83 0.63 -0.09
CA SER A 46 -5.62 -0.30 -0.89
C SER A 46 -4.80 -0.80 -2.07
N VAL A 47 -4.70 -2.13 -2.18
CA VAL A 47 -3.94 -2.84 -3.20
C VAL A 47 -4.89 -3.66 -4.05
N GLN A 48 -4.71 -3.59 -5.36
CA GLN A 48 -5.44 -4.44 -6.30
C GLN A 48 -4.63 -5.70 -6.61
N ILE A 49 -5.15 -6.85 -6.19
CA ILE A 49 -4.52 -8.15 -6.38
C ILE A 49 -5.20 -8.85 -7.55
N LEU A 50 -4.39 -9.28 -8.52
CA LEU A 50 -4.84 -9.98 -9.71
C LEU A 50 -4.27 -11.40 -9.71
N ARG A 51 -5.06 -12.39 -9.27
CA ARG A 51 -4.61 -13.79 -9.25
C ARG A 51 -4.74 -14.46 -10.62
N LEU A 52 -3.82 -15.36 -10.95
CA LEU A 52 -3.98 -16.27 -12.08
C LEU A 52 -5.19 -17.16 -11.78
N ASN A 53 -6.11 -17.31 -12.74
CA ASN A 53 -7.39 -18.04 -12.64
C ASN A 53 -8.57 -17.29 -11.98
N GLN A 54 -8.41 -16.03 -11.59
CA GLN A 54 -9.55 -15.19 -11.19
C GLN A 54 -9.89 -14.19 -12.30
N THR A 55 -11.17 -14.06 -12.62
CA THR A 55 -11.69 -13.09 -13.61
C THR A 55 -11.89 -11.70 -13.02
N GLN A 56 -11.93 -11.58 -11.69
CA GLN A 56 -12.12 -10.34 -10.97
C GLN A 56 -10.91 -10.03 -10.09
N ALA A 57 -10.50 -8.77 -10.08
CA ALA A 57 -9.48 -8.28 -9.18
C ALA A 57 -10.00 -8.23 -7.74
N GLU A 58 -9.19 -8.72 -6.81
CA GLU A 58 -9.43 -8.62 -5.38
C GLU A 58 -8.86 -7.29 -4.88
N ILE A 59 -9.59 -6.55 -4.04
CA ILE A 59 -9.07 -5.36 -3.38
C ILE A 59 -8.77 -5.73 -1.93
N LEU A 60 -7.50 -5.61 -1.56
CA LEU A 60 -7.03 -5.74 -0.18
C LEU A 60 -6.76 -4.35 0.40
N SER A 61 -7.32 -4.05 1.57
CA SER A 61 -7.01 -2.82 2.31
C SER A 61 -6.30 -3.15 3.61
N VAL A 62 -5.12 -2.58 3.82
CA VAL A 62 -4.32 -2.70 5.04
C VAL A 62 -4.08 -1.32 5.66
N PRO A 63 -3.76 -1.22 6.96
CA PRO A 63 -3.27 0.04 7.54
C PRO A 63 -2.08 0.58 6.75
N TYR A 64 -2.13 1.87 6.41
CA TYR A 64 -1.04 2.55 5.73
C TYR A 64 -0.07 3.12 6.78
N LEU A 65 1.09 2.49 6.90
CA LEU A 65 2.02 2.73 7.97
C LEU A 65 2.99 3.87 7.65
N ASN A 66 3.23 4.71 8.64
CA ASN A 66 4.41 5.58 8.66
C ASN A 66 5.69 4.72 8.55
N PRO A 67 6.74 5.16 7.81
CA PRO A 67 8.03 4.49 7.73
C PRO A 67 8.64 4.03 9.06
N LEU A 68 8.45 4.79 10.15
CA LEU A 68 8.98 4.42 11.47
C LEU A 68 8.26 3.22 12.07
N VAL A 69 6.93 3.21 11.99
CA VAL A 69 6.12 2.06 12.42
C VAL A 69 6.43 0.87 11.53
N LEU A 70 6.46 1.06 10.20
CA LEU A 70 6.79 0.00 9.26
C LEU A 70 8.14 -0.67 9.57
N ARG A 71 9.17 0.15 9.82
CA ARG A 71 10.49 -0.35 10.21
C ARG A 71 10.42 -1.17 11.50
N LYS A 72 9.76 -0.66 12.54
CA LYS A 72 9.64 -1.36 13.82
C LYS A 72 8.92 -2.70 13.69
N GLU A 73 7.81 -2.73 12.97
CA GLU A 73 7.04 -3.96 12.74
C GLU A 73 7.85 -4.96 11.91
N PHE A 74 8.56 -4.50 10.88
CA PHE A 74 9.45 -5.35 10.09
C PHE A 74 10.58 -5.96 10.94
N GLU A 75 11.30 -5.16 11.73
CA GLU A 75 12.34 -5.64 12.64
C GLU A 75 11.80 -6.59 13.71
N SER A 76 10.56 -6.35 14.18
CA SER A 76 9.87 -7.24 15.12
C SER A 76 9.55 -8.61 14.51
N ILE A 77 9.21 -8.66 13.23
CA ILE A 77 9.04 -9.93 12.50
C ILE A 77 10.38 -10.66 12.41
N LEU A 78 11.42 -10.00 11.91
CA LEU A 78 12.75 -10.59 11.77
C LEU A 78 13.33 -11.07 13.11
N GLY A 79 13.11 -10.33 14.19
CA GLY A 79 13.55 -10.72 15.53
C GLY A 79 12.83 -11.92 16.11
N ARG A 80 11.60 -12.23 15.66
CA ARG A 80 10.78 -13.35 16.14
C ARG A 80 10.87 -14.58 15.25
N GLU A 81 10.90 -14.38 13.94
CA GLU A 81 10.79 -15.42 12.92
C GLU A 81 12.12 -15.71 12.21
N GLY A 82 13.11 -14.83 12.38
CA GLY A 82 14.36 -14.87 11.62
C GLY A 82 14.22 -14.24 10.23
N ASP A 83 15.35 -14.07 9.53
CA ASP A 83 15.38 -13.53 8.17
C ASP A 83 14.95 -14.56 7.10
N ALA A 84 15.11 -15.84 7.39
CA ALA A 84 14.65 -16.93 6.52
C ALA A 84 13.14 -16.86 6.22
N CYS A 85 12.33 -16.29 7.12
CA CYS A 85 10.88 -16.15 6.91
C CYS A 85 10.53 -15.35 5.65
N LEU A 86 11.43 -14.47 5.19
CA LEU A 86 11.23 -13.67 3.97
C LEU A 86 11.22 -14.53 2.71
N ALA A 87 11.83 -15.72 2.74
CA ALA A 87 11.86 -16.66 1.63
C ALA A 87 10.68 -17.64 1.63
N GLU A 88 9.88 -17.65 2.71
CA GLU A 88 8.73 -18.54 2.83
C GLU A 88 7.56 -18.03 1.96
N PRO A 89 6.88 -18.91 1.21
CA PRO A 89 5.81 -18.49 0.31
C PRO A 89 4.62 -17.90 1.06
N GLU A 90 4.43 -18.25 2.33
CA GLU A 90 3.34 -17.73 3.18
C GLU A 90 3.65 -16.37 3.83
N PHE A 91 4.82 -15.77 3.59
CA PHE A 91 5.22 -14.51 4.26
C PHE A 91 4.19 -13.40 4.01
N VAL A 92 3.65 -13.32 2.80
CA VAL A 92 2.71 -12.26 2.44
C VAL A 92 1.34 -12.46 3.08
N GLU A 93 0.85 -13.69 3.12
CA GLU A 93 -0.39 -14.00 3.84
C GLU A 93 -0.23 -13.83 5.35
N SER A 94 0.96 -14.11 5.88
CA SER A 94 1.26 -14.01 7.32
C SER A 94 1.43 -12.56 7.77
N HIS A 95 2.05 -11.72 6.92
CA HIS A 95 2.41 -10.33 7.24
C HIS A 95 1.93 -9.31 6.20
N PRO A 96 0.64 -9.30 5.82
CA PRO A 96 0.14 -8.50 4.70
C PRO A 96 0.33 -7.00 4.91
N ILE A 97 0.21 -6.51 6.15
CA ILE A 97 0.38 -5.09 6.46
C ILE A 97 1.82 -4.65 6.15
N VAL A 98 2.81 -5.37 6.66
CA VAL A 98 4.22 -5.02 6.47
C VAL A 98 4.63 -5.20 5.02
N TYR A 99 4.25 -6.32 4.41
CA TYR A 99 4.59 -6.62 3.02
C TYR A 99 4.09 -5.55 2.04
N TRP A 100 2.79 -5.23 2.07
CA TRP A 100 2.22 -4.29 1.09
C TRP A 100 2.70 -2.86 1.30
N ASN A 101 2.97 -2.46 2.54
CA ASN A 101 3.60 -1.17 2.80
C ASN A 101 5.04 -1.12 2.26
N LEU A 102 5.85 -2.18 2.42
CA LEU A 102 7.20 -2.25 1.86
C LEU A 102 7.18 -2.13 0.34
N VAL A 103 6.35 -2.92 -0.33
CA VAL A 103 6.17 -2.87 -1.79
C VAL A 103 5.81 -1.46 -2.24
N TRP A 104 4.81 -0.84 -1.59
CA TRP A 104 4.37 0.52 -1.93
C TRP A 104 5.49 1.56 -1.77
N PHE A 105 6.27 1.51 -0.67
CA PHE A 105 7.35 2.46 -0.45
C PHE A 105 8.48 2.31 -1.48
N LEU A 106 8.86 1.08 -1.80
CA LEU A 106 9.91 0.81 -2.77
C LEU A 106 9.48 1.22 -4.18
N GLU A 107 8.24 0.91 -4.57
CA GLU A 107 7.67 1.33 -5.85
C GLU A 107 7.58 2.86 -5.97
N ARG A 108 7.07 3.54 -4.93
CA ARG A 108 7.00 5.01 -4.94
C ARG A 108 8.38 5.67 -4.97
N ALA A 109 9.36 5.08 -4.30
CA ALA A 109 10.74 5.56 -4.33
C ALA A 109 11.47 5.21 -5.63
N ASN A 110 10.82 4.48 -6.56
CA ASN A 110 11.41 3.97 -7.78
C ASN A 110 12.68 3.13 -7.49
N ILE A 111 12.61 2.32 -6.43
CA ILE A 111 13.66 1.39 -6.01
C ILE A 111 13.31 0.00 -6.54
N GLU A 112 14.18 -0.53 -7.39
CA GLU A 112 14.09 -1.90 -7.86
C GLU A 112 14.15 -2.87 -6.67
N ASN A 113 13.21 -3.81 -6.63
CA ASN A 113 13.11 -4.74 -5.52
C ASN A 113 12.48 -6.06 -5.98
N HIS A 114 12.91 -7.15 -5.34
CA HIS A 114 12.45 -8.51 -5.61
C HIS A 114 11.33 -8.96 -4.68
N LEU A 115 10.78 -8.06 -3.84
CA LEU A 115 9.69 -8.42 -2.93
C LEU A 115 8.44 -8.91 -3.69
N PRO A 116 8.02 -8.28 -4.79
CA PRO A 116 7.08 -8.84 -5.76
C PRO A 116 7.32 -10.31 -6.13
N ASP A 117 8.58 -10.68 -6.37
CA ASP A 117 8.95 -12.02 -6.85
C ASP A 117 8.79 -13.10 -5.75
N LEU A 118 8.72 -12.71 -4.48
CA LEU A 118 8.48 -13.63 -3.35
C LEU A 118 7.07 -14.21 -3.33
N LEU A 119 6.10 -13.58 -4.00
CA LEU A 119 4.70 -14.01 -4.03
C LEU A 119 4.45 -15.23 -4.91
N CYS A 120 5.23 -15.40 -5.97
CA CYS A 120 5.06 -16.47 -6.95
C CYS A 120 6.14 -16.34 -8.04
N PRO A 121 6.73 -17.44 -8.55
CA PRO A 121 7.57 -17.42 -9.75
C PRO A 121 6.90 -16.77 -11.00
N ASP A 122 5.57 -16.63 -11.00
CA ASP A 122 4.76 -16.07 -12.10
C ASP A 122 4.24 -14.63 -11.85
N PHE A 123 4.73 -13.94 -10.81
CA PHE A 123 4.27 -12.59 -10.42
C PHE A 123 4.48 -11.50 -11.49
N GLN A 124 5.38 -11.74 -12.45
CA GLN A 124 5.77 -10.80 -13.52
C GLN A 124 4.64 -10.29 -14.44
N THR A 125 3.42 -10.83 -14.36
CA THR A 125 2.39 -10.51 -15.37
C THR A 125 1.41 -9.40 -14.97
N ARG A 126 1.19 -9.06 -13.69
CA ARG A 126 0.01 -8.25 -13.33
C ARG A 126 0.12 -7.33 -12.12
N TYR A 127 0.88 -6.25 -12.29
CA TYR A 127 0.59 -5.01 -11.57
C TYR A 127 0.48 -3.85 -12.56
N GLN A 128 -0.76 -3.50 -12.91
CA GLN A 128 -1.05 -2.19 -13.48
C GLN A 128 -1.61 -1.36 -12.32
N SER A 129 -0.79 -0.45 -11.79
CA SER A 129 -1.29 0.67 -11.02
C SER A 129 -2.29 1.41 -11.91
N THR A 130 -3.58 1.17 -11.71
CA THR A 130 -4.61 1.93 -12.41
C THR A 130 -4.64 3.33 -11.81
N ASP A 131 -3.97 4.28 -12.47
CA ASP A 131 -4.32 5.69 -12.35
C ASP A 131 -5.79 5.82 -12.76
N ALA A 132 -6.68 5.99 -11.79
CA ALA A 132 -8.11 6.13 -12.02
C ALA A 132 -8.51 7.45 -12.73
N LEU A 133 -7.58 8.14 -13.42
CA LEU A 133 -7.82 9.46 -14.01
C LEU A 133 -7.08 9.71 -15.34
N HIS A 134 -7.06 8.76 -16.29
CA HIS A 134 -6.59 9.08 -17.65
C HIS A 134 -7.41 8.54 -18.84
N GLU A 135 -8.64 8.08 -18.64
CA GLU A 135 -9.53 7.65 -19.74
C GLU A 135 -10.89 8.39 -19.78
N ILE A 136 -10.90 9.73 -19.75
CA ILE A 136 -12.12 10.52 -20.08
C ILE A 136 -11.91 11.53 -21.23
N HIS A 137 -10.70 11.71 -21.77
CA HIS A 137 -10.45 12.76 -22.78
C HIS A 137 -10.03 12.30 -24.19
N LYS A 138 -10.39 11.08 -24.63
CA LYS A 138 -10.18 10.66 -26.04
C LYS A 138 -11.40 10.03 -26.71
N VAL A 139 -12.60 10.57 -26.48
CA VAL A 139 -13.73 10.39 -27.39
C VAL A 139 -14.38 11.76 -27.64
N GLY A 140 -13.92 12.44 -28.68
CA GLY A 140 -14.50 13.72 -29.07
C GLY A 140 -13.71 14.42 -30.18
N LYS A 141 -14.21 14.27 -31.41
CA LYS A 141 -13.84 14.96 -32.66
C LYS A 141 -12.73 14.30 -33.50
N GLN A 142 -13.14 13.34 -34.32
CA GLN A 142 -12.64 13.27 -35.70
C GLN A 142 -13.65 14.02 -36.59
N THR A 143 -13.16 15.10 -37.19
CA THR A 143 -13.65 15.64 -38.47
C THR A 143 -13.57 14.60 -39.57
#